data_AF-A0A3P7K8A6-F1
#
_entry.id   AF-A0A3P7K8A6-F1
#
_cell.length_a   1.000
_cell.length_b   1.000
_cell.length_c   1.000
_cell.angle_alpha   90.00
_cell.angle_beta   90.00
_cell.angle_gamma   90.00
#
_symmetry.space_group_name_H-M   'P 1'
#
loop_
_entity.id
_entity.type
_entity.pdbx_description
1 polymer ?
#
loop_
_entity_poly.entity_id
_entity_poly.type
_entity_poly.pdbx_seq_one_letter_code
_entity_poly.pdbx_strand_id
1 'polypeptide(L)'
;MCGASFAGGTFFDDGGQPLCETHYHERRGSLCHECRQPISGRCVTAIGRKFHPEHFRCSYCNRQLTKGTFKEVDRRPFCHKCYDNTYALT
;
A
#
# COMPACT_ATOMS: atom_id res chain seq x y z
N MET A 1 -9.43 -12.37 -14.91
CA MET A 1 -9.43 -11.59 -16.17
C MET A 1 -10.71 -10.78 -16.23
N CYS A 2 -10.65 -9.45 -16.18
CA CYS A 2 -11.81 -8.62 -16.53
C CYS A 2 -11.92 -8.55 -18.06
N GLY A 3 -12.73 -9.48 -18.61
CA GLY A 3 -13.16 -9.51 -20.01
C GLY A 3 -14.69 -9.52 -20.12
N ALA A 4 -15.39 -9.12 -19.06
CA ALA A 4 -16.83 -9.05 -19.05
C ALA A 4 -17.23 -7.72 -19.67
N SER A 5 -18.11 -7.79 -20.68
CA SER A 5 -18.90 -6.68 -21.18
C SER A 5 -19.27 -5.78 -20.01
N PHE A 6 -18.72 -4.58 -19.95
CA PHE A 6 -19.10 -3.55 -18.98
C PHE A 6 -20.50 -3.07 -19.35
N ALA A 7 -21.50 -3.93 -19.18
CA ALA A 7 -22.88 -3.67 -19.52
C ALA A 7 -23.43 -2.65 -18.52
N GLY A 8 -23.28 -1.37 -18.83
CA GLY A 8 -23.84 -0.24 -18.08
C GLY A 8 -23.03 0.24 -16.88
N GLY A 9 -21.76 -0.17 -16.72
CA GLY A 9 -20.89 0.24 -15.60
C GLY A 9 -19.73 1.13 -16.01
N THR A 10 -19.13 1.84 -15.05
CA THR A 10 -17.90 2.62 -15.22
C THR A 10 -16.70 1.69 -15.42
N PHE A 11 -15.86 1.99 -16.40
CA PHE A 11 -14.60 1.29 -16.65
C PHE A 11 -13.44 2.30 -16.71
N PHE A 12 -12.21 1.81 -16.53
CA PHE A 12 -10.99 2.60 -16.64
C PHE A 12 -10.21 2.12 -17.86
N ASP A 13 -9.80 3.05 -18.73
CA ASP A 13 -8.94 2.73 -19.87
C ASP A 13 -7.48 2.68 -19.43
N ASP A 14 -6.79 1.63 -19.85
CA ASP A 14 -5.35 1.57 -19.78
C ASP A 14 -4.81 0.93 -21.06
N GLY A 15 -4.34 1.76 -21.99
CA GLY A 15 -3.79 1.30 -23.27
C GLY A 15 -4.82 0.64 -24.19
N GLY A 16 -6.08 1.08 -24.15
CA GLY A 16 -7.16 0.53 -24.98
C GLY A 16 -7.79 -0.75 -24.44
N GLN A 17 -7.35 -1.26 -23.28
CA GLN A 17 -8.01 -2.38 -22.61
C GLN A 17 -8.85 -1.85 -21.44
N PRO A 18 -10.19 -1.99 -21.50
CA PRO A 18 -11.05 -1.55 -20.41
C PRO A 18 -10.87 -2.48 -19.21
N LEU A 19 -10.59 -1.88 -18.05
CA LEU A 19 -10.42 -2.57 -16.79
C LEU A 19 -11.49 -2.12 -15.79
N CYS A 20 -11.89 -3.02 -14.90
CA CYS A 20 -12.59 -2.59 -13.69
C CYS A 20 -11.61 -1.82 -12.78
N GLU A 21 -12.15 -0.98 -11.90
CA GLU A 21 -11.37 -0.16 -10.95
C GLU A 21 -10.27 -0.97 -10.25
N THR A 22 -10.61 -2.13 -9.69
CA THR A 22 -9.65 -2.98 -8.98
C THR A 22 -8.48 -3.42 -9.86
N HIS A 23 -8.74 -3.96 -11.07
CA HIS A 23 -7.68 -4.41 -11.97
C HIS A 23 -6.87 -3.24 -12.53
N TYR A 24 -7.51 -2.08 -12.74
CA TYR A 24 -6.81 -0.86 -13.15
C TYR A 24 -5.77 -0.45 -12.11
N HIS A 25 -6.19 -0.35 -10.85
CA HIS A 25 -5.29 0.03 -9.76
C HIS A 25 -4.26 -1.06 -9.41
N GLU A 26 -4.59 -2.33 -9.60
CA GLU A 26 -3.63 -3.43 -9.47
C GLU A 26 -2.53 -3.31 -10.54
N ARG A 27 -2.91 -3.15 -11.82
CA ARG A 27 -1.97 -3.02 -12.93
C ARG A 27 -1.09 -1.77 -12.82
N ARG A 28 -1.65 -0.67 -12.32
CA ARG A 28 -0.92 0.59 -12.06
C ARG A 28 -0.12 0.57 -10.74
N GLY A 29 -0.23 -0.49 -9.93
CA GLY A 29 0.48 -0.61 -8.66
C GLY A 29 0.07 0.46 -7.64
N SER A 30 -1.20 0.90 -7.65
CA SER A 30 -1.74 1.96 -6.78
C SER A 30 -2.64 1.42 -5.65
N LEU A 31 -2.59 0.12 -5.37
CA LEU A 31 -3.30 -0.48 -4.25
C LEU A 31 -2.53 -0.31 -2.93
N CYS A 32 -3.26 -0.05 -1.86
CA CYS A 32 -2.70 -0.12 -0.51
C CYS A 32 -2.32 -1.56 -0.18
N HIS A 33 -1.11 -1.76 0.33
CA HIS A 33 -0.61 -3.09 0.67
C HIS A 33 -1.39 -3.74 1.83
N GLU A 34 -1.87 -2.93 2.78
CA GLU A 34 -2.59 -3.39 3.98
C GLU A 34 -4.05 -3.75 3.65
N CYS A 35 -4.84 -2.78 3.15
CA CYS A 35 -6.27 -2.98 2.95
C CYS A 35 -6.67 -3.44 1.54
N ARG A 36 -5.71 -3.54 0.60
CA ARG A 36 -5.92 -3.93 -0.81
C ARG A 36 -6.88 -3.03 -1.60
N GLN A 37 -7.26 -1.87 -1.06
CA GLN A 37 -8.10 -0.89 -1.75
C GLN A 37 -7.25 0.12 -2.55
N PRO A 38 -7.79 0.68 -3.64
CA PRO A 38 -7.18 1.78 -4.38
C PRO A 38 -6.84 2.98 -3.48
N ILE A 39 -5.66 3.57 -3.69
CA ILE A 39 -5.28 4.82 -3.02
C ILE A 39 -5.65 6.01 -3.90
N SER A 40 -6.75 6.66 -3.56
CA SER A 40 -7.18 7.91 -4.21
C SER A 40 -6.53 9.10 -3.50
N GLY A 41 -5.39 9.56 -4.00
CA GLY A 41 -4.70 10.76 -3.51
C GLY A 41 -3.34 10.50 -2.88
N ARG A 42 -3.09 11.08 -1.69
CA ARG A 42 -1.79 10.96 -1.01
C ARG A 42 -1.52 9.51 -0.59
N CYS A 43 -0.35 8.99 -0.94
CA CYS A 43 0.12 7.67 -0.53
C CYS A 43 1.48 7.76 0.17
N VAL A 44 1.75 6.77 1.03
CA VAL A 44 3.09 6.51 1.54
C VAL A 44 3.71 5.41 0.69
N THR A 45 4.86 5.70 0.09
CA THR A 45 5.68 4.67 -0.59
C THR A 45 6.87 4.35 0.31
N ALA A 46 6.92 3.12 0.80
CA ALA A 46 7.92 2.63 1.74
C ALA A 46 8.06 1.11 1.56
N ILE A 47 9.21 0.53 1.91
CA ILE A 47 9.43 -0.93 1.90
C ILE A 47 9.04 -1.62 0.56
N GLY A 48 9.24 -0.90 -0.56
CA GLY A 48 8.87 -1.33 -1.91
C GLY A 48 7.36 -1.42 -2.17
N ARG A 49 6.52 -0.83 -1.31
CA ARG A 49 5.05 -0.97 -1.30
C ARG A 49 4.37 0.39 -1.11
N LYS A 50 3.09 0.48 -1.48
CA LYS A 50 2.26 1.66 -1.27
C LYS A 50 1.25 1.43 -0.16
N PHE A 51 0.99 2.47 0.62
CA PHE A 51 0.05 2.44 1.73
C PHE A 51 -0.79 3.72 1.74
N HIS A 52 -2.02 3.63 2.21
CA HIS A 52 -2.67 4.82 2.76
C HIS A 52 -1.85 5.35 3.95
N PRO A 53 -1.80 6.66 4.19
CA PRO A 53 -1.09 7.23 5.32
C PRO A 53 -1.48 6.60 6.66
N GLU A 54 -2.76 6.33 6.89
CA GLU A 54 -3.24 5.65 8.09
C GLU A 54 -2.78 4.20 8.18
N HIS A 55 -2.69 3.49 7.06
CA HIS A 55 -2.32 2.09 6.99
C HIS A 55 -0.80 1.84 7.06
N PHE A 56 0.02 2.89 7.02
CA PHE A 56 1.45 2.74 7.26
C PHE A 56 1.73 2.82 8.76
N ARG A 57 1.75 1.67 9.44
CA ARG A 57 1.81 1.54 10.90
C ARG A 57 2.98 0.66 11.34
N CYS A 58 3.50 0.89 12.54
CA CYS A 58 4.51 0.03 13.15
C CYS A 58 3.96 -1.39 13.32
N SER A 59 4.67 -2.40 12.80
CA SER A 59 4.27 -3.80 12.87
C SER A 59 4.24 -4.40 14.28
N TYR A 60 4.77 -3.68 15.28
CA TYR A 60 4.71 -4.09 16.68
C TYR A 60 3.62 -3.35 17.47
N CYS A 61 3.66 -2.01 17.47
CA CYS A 61 2.77 -1.20 18.32
C CYS A 61 1.60 -0.55 17.60
N ASN A 62 1.41 -0.80 16.29
CA ASN A 62 0.36 -0.22 15.44
C ASN A 62 0.33 1.32 15.37
N ARG A 63 1.33 2.02 15.93
CA ARG A 63 1.47 3.48 15.80
C ARG A 63 1.67 3.85 14.34
N GLN A 64 0.91 4.85 13.87
CA GLN A 64 1.08 5.41 12.53
C GLN A 64 2.50 5.96 12.34
N LEU A 65 3.09 5.64 11.20
CA LEU A 65 4.43 6.03 10.80
C LEU A 65 4.36 7.07 9.67
N THR A 66 5.42 7.86 9.54
CA THR A 66 5.60 8.82 8.44
C THR A 66 6.90 8.52 7.70
N LYS A 67 7.08 9.13 6.54
CA LYS A 67 8.33 9.00 5.78
C LYS A 67 9.52 9.46 6.64
N GLY A 68 10.51 8.59 6.81
CA GLY A 68 11.74 8.88 7.57
C GLY A 68 11.69 8.61 9.09
N THR A 69 10.58 8.11 9.64
CA THR A 69 10.43 7.85 11.09
C THR A 69 10.40 6.36 11.46
N PHE A 70 10.88 5.49 10.55
CA PHE A 70 10.78 4.03 10.72
C PHE A 70 12.06 3.31 10.29
N LYS A 71 12.21 2.08 10.80
CA LYS A 71 13.20 1.08 10.39
C LYS A 71 12.48 -0.08 9.69
N GLU A 72 13.09 -0.61 8.65
CA GLU A 72 12.59 -1.80 7.94
C GLU A 72 13.32 -3.04 8.44
N VAL A 73 12.56 -4.08 8.79
CA VAL A 73 13.06 -5.44 9.10
C VAL A 73 12.14 -6.44 8.40
N ASP A 74 12.67 -7.37 7.61
CA ASP A 74 11.88 -8.38 6.89
C ASP A 74 10.66 -7.81 6.12
N ARG A 75 10.86 -6.68 5.42
CA ARG A 75 9.80 -5.95 4.70
C ARG A 75 8.63 -5.51 5.59
N ARG A 76 8.89 -5.30 6.88
CA ARG A 76 7.94 -4.79 7.87
C ARG A 76 8.47 -3.49 8.49
N PRO A 77 7.64 -2.44 8.61
CA PRO A 77 8.06 -1.17 9.17
C PRO A 77 7.91 -1.15 10.70
N PHE A 78 8.94 -0.68 11.40
CA PHE A 78 8.95 -0.53 12.86
C PHE A 78 9.27 0.92 13.23
N CYS A 79 8.63 1.47 14.27
CA CYS A 79 9.10 2.72 14.84
C CYS A 79 10.45 2.51 15.53
N HIS A 80 11.26 3.57 15.66
CA HIS A 80 12.58 3.50 16.30
C HIS A 80 12.54 2.80 17.66
N LYS A 81 11.63 3.21 18.55
CA LYS A 81 11.48 2.62 19.89
C LYS A 81 11.24 1.09 19.85
N CYS A 82 10.36 0.63 18.96
CA CYS A 82 10.09 -0.81 18.85
C CYS A 82 11.27 -1.54 18.22
N TYR A 83 11.89 -0.97 17.20
CA TYR A 83 13.09 -1.53 16.58
C TYR A 83 14.21 -1.69 17.61
N ASP A 84 14.49 -0.66 18.40
CA ASP A 84 15.56 -0.70 19.40
C ASP A 84 15.27 -1.76 20.48
N ASN A 85 14.02 -1.88 20.91
CA ASN A 85 13.64 -2.85 21.93
C ASN A 85 13.64 -4.31 21.45
N THR A 86 13.45 -4.56 20.15
CA THR A 86 13.32 -5.93 19.62
C THR A 86 14.52 -6.40 18.79
N TYR A 87 15.27 -5.47 18.20
CA TYR A 87 16.33 -5.77 17.23
C TYR A 87 17.65 -5.06 17.51
N ALA A 88 17.69 -4.00 18.32
CA ALA A 88 18.96 -3.43 18.77
C ALA A 88 19.49 -4.23 19.98
N LEU A 89 19.94 -5.45 19.71
CA LEU A 89 20.87 -6.14 20.59
C LEU A 89 22.28 -5.81 20.08
N THR A 90 23.06 -5.20 20.97
CA THR A 90 24.42 -4.67 20.80
C THR A 90 25.40 -5.66 20.19
#